data_AF-A0A9J5W0Q3-F1
#
_entry.id   AF-A0A9J5W0Q3-F1
#
_cell.length_a   1.000
_cell.length_b   1.000
_cell.length_c   1.000
_cell.angle_alpha   90.00
_cell.angle_beta   90.00
_cell.angle_gamma   90.00
#
_symmetry.space_group_name_H-M   'P 1'
#
loop_
_entity.id
_entity.type
_entity.pdbx_description
1 polymer ?
#
loop_
_entity_poly.entity_id
_entity_poly.type
_entity_poly.pdbx_seq_one_letter_code
_entity_poly.pdbx_strand_id
1 'polypeptide(L)'
;MPLGTAIHNIQITLGKGGQLARAMGAVAKLIANEGKSATLKLPFGEVRLISKNCLAIVRQVGNVGVNQKSLDRAGSKRWLDKSPVVRGVVMNPVDHPHGGGKGRAPIAANANYNMGSNKTNLVIIKAEVNEGTTVEKLKPRARGRSFPIKRSTCHITIRWNSKPTINYNPKRTRFRKQHRGRMKGISSRGNHIYFGKYALQALEPAWITSRQIEAGRRAMTRNARRKIWVRIFPDKPVILRPAETRMSSGKGSPEYWVAVVKPRRILYEMGGVTENIARRAISLAASKMPIQTQFIIS
;
A
#
# COMPACT_ATOMS: atom_id res chain seq x y z
N MET A 1 -14.04 37.89 29.13
CA MET A 1 -13.75 37.02 27.97
C MET A 1 -14.85 37.21 26.93
N PRO A 2 -14.53 37.34 25.64
CA PRO A 2 -15.56 37.47 24.61
C PRO A 2 -16.38 36.18 24.48
N LEU A 3 -17.66 36.31 24.14
CA LEU A 3 -18.51 35.15 23.87
C LEU A 3 -17.96 34.36 22.67
N GLY A 4 -18.11 33.05 22.69
CA GLY A 4 -17.55 32.13 21.68
C GLY A 4 -16.10 31.72 21.90
N THR A 5 -15.41 32.26 22.91
CA THR A 5 -14.02 31.88 23.22
C THR A 5 -13.90 30.37 23.49
N ALA A 6 -12.89 29.74 22.89
CA ALA A 6 -12.53 28.35 23.13
C ALA A 6 -11.75 28.21 24.45
N ILE A 7 -12.25 27.35 25.33
CA ILE A 7 -11.73 27.12 26.67
C ILE A 7 -11.39 25.64 26.82
N HIS A 8 -10.23 25.39 27.41
CA HIS A 8 -9.70 24.05 27.64
C HIS A 8 -9.31 23.86 29.11
N ASN A 9 -9.24 22.59 29.54
CA ASN A 9 -8.76 22.18 30.85
C ASN A 9 -9.37 22.99 32.02
N ILE A 10 -10.70 23.03 32.06
CA ILE A 10 -11.46 23.83 33.03
C ILE A 10 -11.42 23.15 34.40
N GLN A 11 -10.98 23.90 35.40
CA GLN A 11 -10.89 23.52 36.79
C GLN A 11 -12.00 24.22 37.58
N ILE A 12 -13.06 23.48 37.92
CA ILE A 12 -14.22 24.01 38.66
C ILE A 12 -13.84 24.24 40.12
N THR A 13 -13.13 23.27 40.73
CA THR A 13 -12.60 23.39 42.09
C THR A 13 -11.12 23.73 42.05
N LEU A 14 -10.76 24.90 42.60
CA LEU A 14 -9.37 25.31 42.75
C LEU A 14 -8.56 24.25 43.51
N GLY A 15 -7.31 24.03 43.09
CA GLY A 15 -6.43 22.97 43.61
C GLY A 15 -6.64 21.53 43.08
N LYS A 16 -7.81 21.17 42.52
CA LYS A 16 -8.08 19.79 42.05
C LYS A 16 -7.65 19.45 40.61
N GLY A 17 -6.96 20.36 39.93
CA GLY A 17 -6.61 20.25 38.51
C GLY A 17 -7.82 20.38 37.57
N GLY A 18 -7.58 20.27 36.26
CA GLY A 18 -8.65 20.32 35.28
C GLY A 18 -9.65 19.18 35.48
N GLN A 19 -10.94 19.50 35.39
CA GLN A 19 -12.07 18.60 35.61
C GLN A 19 -12.93 18.44 34.35
N LEU A 20 -13.10 19.52 33.57
CA LEU A 20 -13.84 19.54 32.32
C LEU A 20 -12.92 19.89 31.14
N ALA A 21 -13.26 19.39 29.94
CA ALA A 21 -12.50 19.64 28.72
C ALA A 21 -10.97 19.40 28.85
N ARG A 22 -10.60 18.32 29.56
CA ARG A 22 -9.21 17.98 29.92
C ARG A 22 -8.40 17.40 28.76
N ALA A 23 -9.08 16.67 27.88
CA ALA A 23 -8.45 15.93 26.81
C ALA A 23 -8.07 16.83 25.62
N MET A 24 -7.00 16.46 24.90
CA MET A 24 -6.63 17.11 23.65
C MET A 24 -7.78 17.02 22.63
N GLY A 25 -8.20 18.16 22.09
CA GLY A 25 -9.35 18.26 21.18
C GLY A 25 -10.72 18.45 21.86
N ALA A 26 -10.82 18.32 23.18
CA ALA A 26 -12.02 18.71 23.92
C ALA A 26 -12.04 20.23 24.10
N VAL A 27 -12.99 20.90 23.45
CA VAL A 27 -13.15 22.36 23.49
C VAL A 27 -14.49 22.68 24.17
N ALA A 28 -14.46 23.50 25.21
CA ALA A 28 -15.65 24.17 25.72
C ALA A 28 -15.76 25.57 25.12
N LYS A 29 -16.97 26.07 24.89
CA LYS A 29 -17.21 27.43 24.38
C LYS A 29 -17.95 28.26 25.41
N LEU A 30 -17.49 29.48 25.64
CA LEU A 30 -18.24 30.45 26.45
C LEU A 30 -19.48 30.91 25.68
N ILE A 31 -20.68 30.59 26.16
CA ILE A 31 -21.95 31.02 25.53
C ILE A 31 -22.40 32.35 26.10
N ALA A 32 -22.41 32.47 27.42
CA ALA A 32 -22.90 33.64 28.13
C ALA A 32 -22.05 33.89 29.38
N ASN A 33 -21.99 35.14 29.81
CA ASN A 33 -21.19 35.58 30.93
C ASN A 33 -22.00 36.56 31.78
N GLU A 34 -22.71 36.06 32.79
CA GLU A 34 -23.72 36.81 33.54
C GLU A 34 -23.44 36.74 35.05
N GLY A 35 -23.41 37.90 35.71
CA GLY A 35 -23.27 37.99 37.18
C GLY A 35 -22.01 37.30 37.71
N LYS A 36 -22.16 36.33 38.62
CA LYS A 36 -21.06 35.56 39.25
C LYS A 36 -20.74 34.23 38.54
N SER A 37 -21.43 33.94 37.44
CA SER A 37 -21.34 32.66 36.74
C SER A 37 -21.09 32.84 35.24
N ALA A 38 -20.63 31.78 34.60
CA ALA A 38 -20.38 31.70 33.16
C ALA A 38 -21.03 30.43 32.61
N THR A 39 -21.72 30.57 31.48
CA THR A 39 -22.40 29.46 30.81
C THR A 39 -21.48 28.90 29.73
N LEU A 40 -21.02 27.66 29.92
CA LEU A 40 -20.12 26.98 28.99
C LEU A 40 -20.85 25.87 28.23
N LYS A 41 -20.70 25.84 26.91
CA LYS A 41 -21.02 24.66 26.09
C LYS A 41 -19.87 23.69 26.15
N LEU A 42 -20.10 22.50 26.69
CA LEU A 42 -19.14 21.42 26.74
C LEU A 42 -19.04 20.71 25.37
N PRO A 43 -17.95 19.97 25.11
CA PRO A 43 -17.73 19.27 23.84
C PRO A 43 -18.82 18.24 23.48
N PHE A 44 -19.57 17.71 24.46
CA PHE A 44 -20.70 16.80 24.24
C PHE A 44 -22.02 17.54 23.97
N GLY A 45 -22.00 18.86 23.81
CA GLY A 45 -23.19 19.69 23.56
C GLY A 45 -23.94 20.11 24.83
N GLU A 46 -23.64 19.49 25.97
CA GLU A 46 -24.16 19.86 27.29
C GLU A 46 -23.79 21.31 27.62
N VAL A 47 -24.75 22.08 28.15
CA VAL A 47 -24.53 23.45 28.60
C VAL A 47 -24.49 23.45 30.11
N ARG A 48 -23.41 23.96 30.70
CA ARG A 48 -23.22 24.04 32.15
C ARG A 48 -22.95 25.46 32.62
N LEU A 49 -23.58 25.80 33.73
CA LEU A 49 -23.28 27.01 34.49
C LEU A 49 -22.11 26.73 35.43
N ILE A 50 -21.05 27.54 35.34
CA ILE A 50 -19.82 27.40 36.12
C ILE A 50 -19.51 28.72 36.81
N SER A 51 -19.09 28.68 38.07
CA SER A 51 -18.68 29.87 38.80
C SER A 51 -17.48 30.56 38.14
N LYS A 52 -17.45 31.89 38.15
CA LYS A 52 -16.30 32.67 37.66
C LYS A 52 -15.01 32.42 38.47
N ASN A 53 -15.13 31.88 39.69
CA ASN A 53 -14.00 31.47 40.53
C ASN A 53 -13.41 30.11 40.09
N CYS A 54 -13.22 29.93 38.79
CA CYS A 54 -12.67 28.72 38.17
C CYS A 54 -11.42 29.08 37.36
N LEU A 55 -10.49 28.13 37.20
CA LEU A 55 -9.32 28.31 36.33
C LEU A 55 -9.53 27.57 35.02
N ALA A 56 -9.12 28.17 33.91
CA ALA A 56 -9.17 27.52 32.61
C ALA A 56 -8.10 28.05 31.66
N ILE A 57 -7.74 27.23 30.67
CA ILE A 57 -6.74 27.58 29.67
C ILE A 57 -7.45 28.17 28.44
N VAL A 58 -7.10 29.42 28.12
CA VAL A 58 -7.65 30.18 26.99
C VAL A 58 -6.62 30.23 25.87
N ARG A 59 -6.31 29.08 25.27
CA ARG A 59 -5.40 28.92 24.12
C ARG A 59 -5.75 27.66 23.35
N GLN A 60 -5.26 27.54 22.13
CA GLN A 60 -5.37 26.31 21.34
C GLN A 60 -4.55 25.19 22.01
N VAL A 61 -5.24 24.22 22.62
CA VAL A 61 -4.61 23.04 23.21
C VAL A 61 -4.60 21.90 22.18
N GLY A 62 -3.56 21.87 21.34
CA GLY A 62 -3.28 20.78 20.40
C GLY A 62 -3.08 21.24 18.95
N ASN A 63 -2.35 20.42 18.18
CA ASN A 63 -2.11 20.68 16.75
C ASN A 63 -3.30 20.17 15.91
N VAL A 64 -4.20 21.09 15.54
CA VAL A 64 -5.40 20.79 14.73
C VAL A 64 -5.06 20.16 13.38
N GLY A 65 -3.85 20.42 12.85
CA GLY A 65 -3.37 19.86 11.59
C GLY A 65 -2.94 18.38 11.64
N VAL A 66 -2.85 17.76 12.82
CA VAL A 66 -2.44 16.34 12.94
C VAL A 66 -3.45 15.40 12.27
N ASN A 67 -4.74 15.72 12.36
CA ASN A 67 -5.81 14.90 11.77
C ASN A 67 -6.00 15.14 10.26
N GLN A 68 -5.41 16.19 9.68
CA GLN A 68 -5.48 16.44 8.23
C GLN A 68 -4.49 15.59 7.42
N LYS A 69 -3.51 14.95 8.06
CA LYS A 69 -2.56 14.06 7.38
C LYS A 69 -3.21 12.69 7.13
N SER A 70 -3.88 12.53 5.98
CA SER A 70 -4.29 11.21 5.52
C SER A 70 -3.07 10.41 5.05
N LEU A 71 -2.75 9.34 5.77
CA LEU A 71 -1.77 8.36 5.30
C LEU A 71 -2.47 7.42 4.32
N ASP A 72 -2.42 7.77 3.03
CA ASP A 72 -3.22 7.14 1.97
C ASP A 72 -3.03 5.61 1.87
N ARG A 73 -1.83 5.10 2.15
CA ARG A 73 -1.45 3.70 1.88
C ARG A 73 -0.65 3.07 3.01
N ALA A 74 -0.87 1.76 3.21
CA ALA A 74 -0.19 0.95 4.22
C ALA A 74 1.35 1.09 4.22
N GLY A 75 1.99 1.15 3.04
CA GLY A 75 3.45 1.32 2.94
C GLY A 75 3.96 2.68 3.45
N SER A 76 3.12 3.73 3.45
CA SER A 76 3.50 5.05 3.94
C SER A 76 3.69 5.10 5.46
N LYS A 77 3.06 4.19 6.21
CA LYS A 77 3.13 4.17 7.69
C LYS A 77 4.50 3.72 8.22
N ARG A 78 5.26 2.98 7.40
CA ARG A 78 6.59 2.47 7.77
C ARG A 78 7.61 3.60 8.01
N TRP A 79 7.45 4.72 7.29
CA TRP A 79 8.28 5.93 7.46
C TRP A 79 8.09 6.64 8.80
N LEU A 80 7.08 6.23 9.58
CA LEU A 80 6.75 6.80 10.87
C LEU A 80 7.07 5.83 12.01
N ASP A 81 7.96 4.85 11.77
CA ASP A 81 8.28 3.75 12.68
C ASP A 81 7.07 2.94 13.17
N LYS A 82 5.97 2.99 12.41
CA LYS A 82 4.73 2.25 12.69
C LYS A 82 4.58 1.10 11.72
N SER A 83 4.52 -0.12 12.25
CA SER A 83 4.26 -1.32 11.47
C SER A 83 2.84 -1.32 10.90
N PRO A 84 2.66 -1.27 9.57
CA PRO A 84 1.34 -1.42 8.95
C PRO A 84 0.74 -2.83 9.13
N VAL A 85 -0.50 -2.90 9.61
CA VAL A 85 -1.30 -4.14 9.67
C VAL A 85 -2.02 -4.34 8.33
N VAL A 86 -1.80 -5.48 7.67
CA VAL A 86 -2.49 -5.85 6.42
C VAL A 86 -3.68 -6.74 6.75
N ARG A 87 -4.85 -6.47 6.16
CA ARG A 87 -5.98 -7.43 6.14
C ARG A 87 -5.95 -8.15 4.79
N GLY A 88 -5.62 -9.45 4.76
CA GLY A 88 -5.72 -10.27 3.54
C GLY A 88 -4.54 -11.22 3.29
N VAL A 89 -4.43 -11.64 2.02
CA VAL A 89 -3.61 -12.76 1.52
C VAL A 89 -2.08 -12.54 1.59
N VAL A 90 -1.62 -11.30 1.80
CA VAL A 90 -0.19 -10.96 1.68
C VAL A 90 0.39 -10.66 3.05
N MET A 91 1.44 -11.39 3.43
CA MET A 91 2.15 -11.26 4.71
C MET A 91 2.86 -9.91 4.89
N ASN A 92 3.19 -9.20 3.80
CA ASN A 92 3.88 -7.90 3.81
C ASN A 92 3.10 -6.80 3.03
N PRO A 93 2.92 -5.59 3.60
CA PRO A 93 2.19 -4.49 2.96
C PRO A 93 2.81 -3.96 1.67
N VAL A 94 4.13 -4.14 1.52
CA VAL A 94 4.91 -3.73 0.34
C VAL A 94 4.59 -4.62 -0.87
N ASP A 95 4.29 -5.90 -0.62
CA ASP A 95 4.07 -6.90 -1.65
C ASP A 95 2.64 -6.87 -2.22
N HIS A 96 1.75 -6.02 -1.67
CA HIS A 96 0.37 -5.90 -2.17
C HIS A 96 0.31 -5.10 -3.49
N PRO A 97 -0.15 -5.70 -4.61
CA PRO A 97 -0.16 -5.06 -5.93
C PRO A 97 -1.12 -3.87 -6.04
N HIS A 98 -2.00 -3.68 -5.04
CA HIS A 98 -2.92 -2.54 -4.96
C HIS A 98 -2.67 -1.63 -3.76
N GLY A 99 -1.79 -2.01 -2.81
CA GLY A 99 -1.63 -1.34 -1.50
C GLY A 99 -2.83 -1.57 -0.59
N GLY A 100 -2.59 -1.87 0.68
CA GLY A 100 -3.63 -2.13 1.68
C GLY A 100 -4.43 -0.88 2.04
N GLY A 101 -5.26 -0.38 1.11
CA GLY A 101 -6.34 0.56 1.36
C GLY A 101 -7.68 -0.18 1.50
N LYS A 102 -8.73 0.54 1.92
CA LYS A 102 -10.12 0.07 2.11
C LYS A 102 -10.83 -0.41 0.81
N GLY A 103 -10.11 -0.95 -0.15
CA GLY A 103 -10.72 -1.65 -1.29
C GLY A 103 -11.17 -3.03 -0.82
N ARG A 104 -12.48 -3.31 -0.85
CA ARG A 104 -12.98 -4.67 -0.72
C ARG A 104 -12.26 -5.51 -1.79
N ALA A 105 -11.62 -6.61 -1.40
CA ALA A 105 -11.15 -7.57 -2.38
C ALA A 105 -12.37 -8.06 -3.18
N PRO A 106 -12.29 -8.16 -4.52
CA PRO A 106 -13.41 -8.67 -5.30
C PRO A 106 -13.70 -10.13 -4.89
N ILE A 107 -14.99 -10.51 -4.95
CA ILE A 107 -15.58 -11.87 -4.74
C ILE A 107 -14.82 -13.00 -5.45
N ALA A 108 -13.98 -12.63 -6.41
CA ALA A 108 -12.96 -13.39 -7.09
C ALA A 108 -12.01 -14.26 -6.24
N ALA A 109 -11.93 -14.10 -4.91
CA ALA A 109 -10.99 -14.80 -4.03
C ALA A 109 -11.25 -16.32 -3.88
N ASN A 110 -12.43 -16.83 -4.26
CA ASN A 110 -12.73 -18.27 -4.23
C ASN A 110 -12.21 -19.06 -5.46
N ALA A 111 -11.60 -18.40 -6.45
CA ALA A 111 -11.11 -19.06 -7.66
C ALA A 111 -9.68 -19.66 -7.54
N ASN A 112 -9.09 -19.66 -6.33
CA ASN A 112 -7.74 -20.18 -6.09
C ASN A 112 -7.62 -21.71 -6.23
N TYR A 113 -8.73 -22.43 -6.46
CA TYR A 113 -8.74 -23.89 -6.58
C TYR A 113 -8.61 -24.44 -8.01
N ASN A 114 -8.48 -23.59 -9.04
CA ASN A 114 -8.26 -24.08 -10.41
C ASN A 114 -6.87 -23.70 -10.94
N MET A 115 -5.98 -24.70 -10.96
CA MET A 115 -4.79 -24.78 -11.83
C MET A 115 -3.72 -23.68 -11.68
N GLY A 116 -3.44 -23.19 -10.46
CA GLY A 116 -2.22 -22.43 -10.15
C GLY A 116 -2.03 -21.10 -10.90
N SER A 117 -3.07 -20.58 -11.53
CA SER A 117 -3.01 -19.41 -12.41
C SER A 117 -3.25 -18.11 -11.65
N ASN A 118 -2.35 -17.12 -11.75
CA ASN A 118 -2.50 -15.84 -11.06
C ASN A 118 -3.56 -14.95 -11.74
N LYS A 119 -4.74 -14.86 -11.12
CA LYS A 119 -5.93 -14.12 -11.59
C LYS A 119 -5.67 -12.67 -12.02
N THR A 120 -4.67 -12.00 -11.43
CA THR A 120 -4.34 -10.60 -11.80
C THR A 120 -3.86 -10.45 -13.24
N ASN A 121 -3.37 -11.55 -13.80
CA ASN A 121 -2.83 -11.63 -15.15
C ASN A 121 -3.84 -12.21 -16.14
N LEU A 122 -5.08 -12.57 -15.79
CA LEU A 122 -6.02 -13.11 -16.78
C LEU A 122 -6.91 -12.02 -17.37
N VAL A 123 -7.11 -12.02 -18.69
CA VAL A 123 -8.08 -11.17 -19.41
C VAL A 123 -8.96 -12.06 -20.24
N ILE A 124 -10.27 -11.80 -20.23
CA ILE A 124 -11.24 -12.48 -21.10
C ILE A 124 -10.97 -12.04 -22.54
N ILE A 125 -10.58 -12.98 -23.39
CA ILE A 125 -10.38 -12.77 -24.83
C ILE A 125 -11.70 -12.95 -25.57
N LYS A 126 -12.45 -13.98 -25.20
CA LYS A 126 -13.66 -14.42 -25.91
C LYS A 126 -14.62 -15.03 -24.91
N ALA A 127 -15.89 -14.72 -25.02
CA ALA A 127 -16.98 -15.40 -24.31
C ALA A 127 -17.98 -15.86 -25.37
N GLU A 128 -18.20 -17.17 -25.45
CA GLU A 128 -19.12 -17.77 -26.42
C GLU A 128 -20.16 -18.59 -25.67
N VAL A 129 -21.41 -18.50 -26.12
CA VAL A 129 -22.48 -19.35 -25.64
C VAL A 129 -22.57 -20.52 -26.62
N ASN A 130 -22.25 -21.72 -26.13
CA ASN A 130 -22.39 -22.92 -26.92
C ASN A 130 -23.58 -23.72 -26.38
N GLU A 131 -24.48 -24.10 -27.27
CA GLU A 131 -25.47 -25.13 -27.01
C GLU A 131 -24.85 -26.47 -27.37
N GLY A 132 -24.73 -27.35 -26.38
CA GLY A 132 -24.08 -28.64 -26.57
C GLY A 132 -24.48 -29.63 -25.50
N THR A 133 -24.35 -30.91 -25.83
CA THR A 133 -24.53 -31.99 -24.86
C THR A 133 -23.26 -32.17 -24.03
N THR A 134 -23.21 -31.58 -22.84
CA THR A 134 -22.07 -31.77 -21.93
C THR A 134 -22.29 -33.04 -21.10
N VAL A 135 -21.22 -33.83 -20.91
CA VAL A 135 -21.25 -35.01 -20.04
C VAL A 135 -21.20 -34.55 -18.59
N GLU A 136 -22.32 -34.64 -17.89
CA GLU A 136 -22.45 -34.12 -16.53
C GLU A 136 -21.95 -35.13 -15.48
N LYS A 137 -22.33 -36.40 -15.65
CA LYS A 137 -22.00 -37.51 -14.74
C LYS A 137 -22.00 -38.85 -15.48
N LEU A 138 -21.21 -39.79 -14.97
CA LEU A 138 -21.30 -41.21 -15.28
C LEU A 138 -22.20 -41.88 -14.23
N LYS A 139 -23.30 -42.51 -14.64
CA LYS A 139 -24.15 -43.29 -13.71
C LYS A 139 -23.51 -44.66 -13.50
N PRO A 140 -23.18 -45.08 -12.27
CA PRO A 140 -22.80 -46.46 -12.01
C PRO A 140 -24.06 -47.35 -11.91
N ARG A 141 -23.98 -48.57 -12.43
CA ARG A 141 -24.96 -49.66 -12.20
C ARG A 141 -24.22 -50.89 -11.69
N ALA A 142 -24.95 -51.79 -11.04
CA ALA A 142 -24.44 -53.04 -10.46
C ALA A 142 -23.72 -54.00 -11.44
N ARG A 143 -23.76 -53.76 -12.76
CA ARG A 143 -23.10 -54.58 -13.80
C ARG A 143 -22.14 -53.78 -14.73
N GLY A 144 -21.33 -52.90 -14.15
CA GLY A 144 -19.97 -52.63 -14.65
C GLY A 144 -19.75 -51.75 -15.89
N ARG A 145 -20.76 -51.35 -16.68
CA ARG A 145 -20.58 -50.31 -17.73
C ARG A 145 -21.32 -49.03 -17.40
N SER A 146 -20.55 -47.96 -17.19
CA SER A 146 -21.05 -46.60 -17.03
C SER A 146 -21.33 -45.98 -18.39
N PHE A 147 -22.47 -45.28 -18.52
CA PHE A 147 -22.81 -44.52 -19.72
C PHE A 147 -22.82 -43.02 -19.43
N PRO A 148 -22.34 -42.17 -20.37
CA PRO A 148 -22.34 -40.73 -20.21
C PRO A 148 -23.76 -40.18 -20.30
N ILE A 149 -24.20 -39.47 -19.26
CA ILE A 149 -25.46 -38.72 -19.32
C ILE A 149 -25.19 -37.40 -20.05
N LYS A 150 -25.76 -37.29 -21.25
CA LYS A 150 -25.74 -36.06 -22.05
C LYS A 150 -26.98 -35.24 -21.74
N ARG A 151 -26.81 -34.03 -21.21
CA ARG A 151 -27.91 -33.05 -21.06
C ARG A 151 -27.66 -31.86 -21.97
N SER A 152 -28.74 -31.31 -22.51
CA SER A 152 -28.73 -30.01 -23.17
C SER A 152 -28.32 -28.96 -22.15
N THR A 153 -27.11 -28.42 -22.29
CA THR A 153 -26.60 -27.36 -21.42
C THR A 153 -26.19 -26.17 -22.25
N CYS A 154 -26.74 -25.00 -21.95
CA CYS A 154 -26.18 -23.73 -22.39
C CYS A 154 -24.99 -23.42 -21.49
N HIS A 155 -23.76 -23.50 -22.03
CA HIS A 155 -22.55 -23.19 -21.26
C HIS A 155 -21.80 -22.03 -21.91
N ILE A 156 -21.35 -21.10 -21.06
CA ILE A 156 -20.54 -19.96 -21.47
C ILE A 156 -19.07 -20.40 -21.44
N THR A 157 -18.45 -20.49 -22.61
CA THR A 157 -17.01 -20.76 -22.74
C THR A 157 -16.26 -19.44 -22.71
N ILE A 158 -15.47 -19.22 -21.65
CA ILE A 158 -14.63 -18.04 -21.51
C ILE A 158 -13.19 -18.42 -21.87
N ARG A 159 -12.65 -17.90 -22.98
CA ARG A 159 -11.21 -17.97 -23.27
C ARG A 159 -10.50 -16.82 -22.57
N TRP A 160 -9.47 -17.11 -21.79
CA TRP A 160 -8.63 -16.11 -21.14
C TRP A 160 -7.17 -16.15 -21.64
N ASN A 161 -6.51 -14.99 -21.70
CA ASN A 161 -5.05 -14.89 -21.91
C ASN A 161 -4.35 -14.34 -20.69
N SER A 162 -3.05 -14.64 -20.58
CA SER A 162 -2.17 -13.92 -19.67
C SER A 162 -1.91 -12.49 -20.18
N LYS A 163 -2.08 -11.48 -19.33
CA LYS A 163 -1.64 -10.10 -19.57
C LYS A 163 -0.15 -10.15 -19.81
N PRO A 164 0.38 -9.33 -20.73
CA PRO A 164 1.82 -9.14 -20.85
C PRO A 164 2.33 -8.51 -19.55
N THR A 165 2.74 -9.35 -18.61
CA THR A 165 3.50 -8.91 -17.45
C THR A 165 4.93 -8.74 -17.90
N ILE A 166 5.46 -7.54 -17.71
CA ILE A 166 6.90 -7.32 -17.83
C ILE A 166 7.55 -8.20 -16.75
N ASN A 167 8.16 -9.29 -17.19
CA ASN A 167 8.93 -10.15 -16.31
C ASN A 167 10.32 -9.51 -16.17
N TYR A 168 10.61 -8.98 -14.99
CA TYR A 168 11.90 -8.37 -14.68
C TYR A 168 13.00 -9.40 -14.39
N ASN A 169 12.74 -10.69 -14.53
CA ASN A 169 13.76 -11.71 -14.25
C ASN A 169 14.69 -11.91 -15.45
N PRO A 170 16.00 -12.08 -15.22
CA PRO A 170 16.94 -12.41 -16.29
C PRO A 170 16.63 -13.81 -16.85
N LYS A 171 16.66 -13.93 -18.18
CA LYS A 171 16.34 -15.19 -18.86
C LYS A 171 17.45 -16.24 -18.73
N ARG A 172 18.71 -15.81 -18.66
CA ARG A 172 19.88 -16.70 -18.60
C ARG A 172 20.96 -16.06 -17.73
N THR A 173 21.59 -16.86 -16.87
CA THR A 173 22.80 -16.47 -16.13
C THR A 173 23.85 -17.57 -16.23
N ARG A 174 25.13 -17.18 -16.28
CA ARG A 174 26.25 -18.13 -16.27
C ARG A 174 26.30 -18.93 -14.96
N PHE A 175 26.09 -18.24 -13.83
CA PHE A 175 26.05 -18.85 -12.50
C PHE A 175 24.69 -18.62 -11.86
N ARG A 176 24.16 -19.68 -11.23
CA ARG A 176 22.88 -19.62 -10.50
C ARG A 176 23.00 -18.95 -9.14
N LYS A 177 24.19 -19.02 -8.51
CA LYS A 177 24.40 -18.56 -7.13
C LYS A 177 25.46 -17.48 -7.06
N GLN A 178 25.13 -16.35 -6.41
CA GLN A 178 26.04 -15.21 -6.24
C GLN A 178 26.29 -14.88 -4.76
N HIS A 179 27.40 -14.20 -4.47
CA HIS A 179 27.67 -13.62 -3.15
C HIS A 179 26.70 -12.48 -2.85
N ARG A 180 26.39 -12.23 -1.57
CA ARG A 180 25.53 -11.10 -1.16
C ARG A 180 26.16 -9.75 -1.56
N GLY A 181 27.48 -9.63 -1.48
CA GLY A 181 28.18 -8.37 -1.71
C GLY A 181 27.95 -7.36 -0.58
N ARG A 182 28.43 -6.12 -0.75
CA ARG A 182 28.30 -5.05 0.25
C ARG A 182 27.87 -3.74 -0.41
N MET A 183 26.84 -3.10 0.13
CA MET A 183 26.30 -1.84 -0.38
C MET A 183 26.99 -0.66 0.31
N LYS A 184 28.14 -0.22 -0.21
CA LYS A 184 28.86 0.98 0.26
C LYS A 184 28.85 2.09 -0.80
N GLY A 185 28.94 3.34 -0.31
CA GLY A 185 29.09 4.55 -1.12
C GLY A 185 27.82 4.99 -1.85
N ILE A 186 27.97 6.05 -2.66
CA ILE A 186 26.91 6.63 -3.49
C ILE A 186 26.97 6.11 -4.94
N SER A 187 25.86 6.19 -5.66
CA SER A 187 25.82 5.85 -7.08
C SER A 187 26.40 6.99 -7.92
N SER A 188 27.56 6.77 -8.55
CA SER A 188 28.14 7.71 -9.51
C SER A 188 27.44 7.68 -10.87
N ARG A 189 26.92 6.50 -11.26
CA ARG A 189 26.17 6.30 -12.51
C ARG A 189 24.68 6.12 -12.26
N GLY A 190 23.87 6.43 -13.29
CA GLY A 190 22.42 6.25 -13.24
C GLY A 190 21.70 7.18 -12.24
N ASN A 191 22.32 8.32 -11.97
CA ASN A 191 21.86 9.41 -11.10
C ASN A 191 21.31 10.62 -11.88
N HIS A 192 21.49 10.67 -13.20
CA HIS A 192 20.97 11.70 -14.10
C HIS A 192 19.71 11.21 -14.86
N ILE A 193 18.79 12.15 -15.10
CA ILE A 193 17.55 11.94 -15.84
C ILE A 193 17.89 12.02 -17.34
N TYR A 194 17.43 11.05 -18.14
CA TYR A 194 17.74 11.00 -19.58
C TYR A 194 16.50 10.86 -20.47
N PHE A 195 15.44 10.21 -19.97
CA PHE A 195 14.26 9.89 -20.77
C PHE A 195 13.03 10.74 -20.39
N GLY A 196 12.87 11.02 -19.10
CA GLY A 196 11.72 11.77 -18.57
C GLY A 196 12.04 13.23 -18.23
N LYS A 197 11.01 13.93 -17.74
CA LYS A 197 11.13 15.26 -17.12
C LYS A 197 11.16 15.18 -15.59
N TYR A 198 10.51 14.15 -15.03
CA TYR A 198 10.42 13.94 -13.59
C TYR A 198 10.93 12.54 -13.23
N ALA A 199 11.55 12.41 -12.06
CA ALA A 199 12.16 11.17 -11.62
C ALA A 199 11.96 10.88 -10.12
N LEU A 200 12.03 9.58 -9.79
CA LEU A 200 12.13 9.10 -8.41
C LEU A 200 13.58 8.66 -8.13
N GLN A 201 14.27 9.37 -7.23
CA GLN A 201 15.63 9.05 -6.82
C GLN A 201 15.67 8.37 -5.45
N ALA A 202 16.54 7.37 -5.29
CA ALA A 202 16.81 6.71 -4.01
C ALA A 202 17.72 7.55 -3.11
N LEU A 203 17.37 7.67 -1.84
CA LEU A 203 18.20 8.34 -0.82
C LEU A 203 19.01 7.34 0.01
N GLU A 204 18.52 6.11 0.16
CA GLU A 204 19.14 5.07 0.99
C GLU A 204 19.59 3.86 0.16
N PRO A 205 20.62 3.12 0.61
CA PRO A 205 20.99 1.86 0.00
C PRO A 205 20.03 0.72 0.37
N ALA A 206 19.53 -0.03 -0.62
CA ALA A 206 18.75 -1.24 -0.38
C ALA A 206 18.74 -2.22 -1.55
N TRP A 207 18.28 -3.43 -1.27
CA TRP A 207 17.86 -4.38 -2.30
C TRP A 207 16.39 -4.17 -2.65
N ILE A 208 16.12 -3.93 -3.92
CA ILE A 208 14.77 -3.75 -4.43
C ILE A 208 14.35 -5.01 -5.19
N THR A 209 13.26 -5.65 -4.78
CA THR A 209 12.78 -6.89 -5.42
C THR A 209 12.06 -6.61 -6.74
N SER A 210 12.02 -7.59 -7.65
CA SER A 210 11.22 -7.48 -8.89
C SER A 210 9.74 -7.16 -8.62
N ARG A 211 9.18 -7.68 -7.52
CA ARG A 211 7.80 -7.41 -7.07
C ARG A 211 7.60 -5.94 -6.70
N GLN A 212 8.56 -5.33 -6.00
CA GLN A 212 8.52 -3.90 -5.64
C GLN A 212 8.62 -3.00 -6.86
N ILE A 213 9.50 -3.34 -7.80
CA ILE A 213 9.64 -2.61 -9.08
C ILE A 213 8.31 -2.62 -9.84
N GLU A 214 7.70 -3.79 -9.97
CA GLU A 214 6.42 -3.90 -10.68
C GLU A 214 5.27 -3.23 -9.93
N ALA A 215 5.26 -3.29 -8.59
CA ALA A 215 4.25 -2.59 -7.77
C ALA A 215 4.34 -1.07 -7.93
N GLY A 216 5.55 -0.51 -7.93
CA GLY A 216 5.81 0.92 -8.17
C GLY A 216 5.38 1.34 -9.58
N ARG A 217 5.81 0.59 -10.61
CA ARG A 217 5.42 0.86 -12.00
C ARG A 217 3.90 0.80 -12.19
N ARG A 218 3.23 -0.23 -11.67
CA ARG A 218 1.76 -0.36 -11.73
C ARG A 218 1.06 0.81 -11.04
N ALA A 219 1.56 1.25 -9.89
CA ALA A 219 1.00 2.39 -9.17
C ALA A 219 1.07 3.69 -9.98
N MET A 220 2.21 3.97 -10.62
CA MET A 220 2.35 5.14 -11.50
C MET A 220 1.51 5.03 -12.76
N THR A 221 1.52 3.85 -13.41
CA THR A 221 0.79 3.64 -14.67
C THR A 221 -0.71 3.85 -14.50
N ARG A 222 -1.28 3.39 -13.38
CA ARG A 222 -2.71 3.60 -13.07
C ARG A 222 -3.08 5.07 -12.89
N ASN A 223 -2.16 5.88 -12.36
CA ASN A 223 -2.40 7.29 -12.09
C ASN A 223 -2.14 8.15 -13.34
N ALA A 224 -0.95 8.02 -13.93
CA ALA A 224 -0.51 8.88 -15.03
C ALA A 224 -1.08 8.45 -16.39
N ARG A 225 -1.36 7.16 -16.63
CA ARG A 225 -1.77 6.59 -17.93
C ARG A 225 -0.88 7.00 -19.12
N ARG A 226 0.39 7.33 -18.85
CA ARG A 226 1.41 7.75 -19.82
C ARG A 226 2.64 6.86 -19.74
N LYS A 227 3.61 7.11 -20.63
CA LYS A 227 4.86 6.37 -20.72
C LYS A 227 5.72 6.61 -19.47
N ILE A 228 6.16 5.51 -18.86
CA ILE A 228 6.98 5.48 -17.65
C ILE A 228 8.20 4.61 -17.96
N TRP A 229 9.38 5.07 -17.54
CA TRP A 229 10.61 4.32 -17.66
C TRP A 229 11.03 3.78 -16.29
N VAL A 230 11.43 2.51 -16.27
CA VAL A 230 12.04 1.87 -15.09
C VAL A 230 13.55 1.84 -15.34
N ARG A 231 14.34 2.51 -14.49
CA ARG A 231 15.79 2.67 -14.66
C ARG A 231 16.63 1.58 -13.98
N ILE A 232 15.99 0.71 -13.21
CA ILE A 232 16.61 -0.40 -12.49
C ILE A 232 16.09 -1.74 -12.98
N PHE A 233 16.95 -2.76 -12.96
CA PHE A 233 16.61 -4.12 -13.34
C PHE A 233 17.16 -5.09 -12.28
N PRO A 234 16.38 -6.09 -11.83
CA PRO A 234 16.83 -7.04 -10.82
C PRO A 234 17.61 -8.18 -11.47
N ASP A 235 18.93 -8.02 -11.51
CA ASP A 235 19.91 -8.93 -12.10
C ASP A 235 20.58 -9.86 -11.09
N LYS A 236 20.39 -9.60 -9.79
CA LYS A 236 21.06 -10.36 -8.71
C LYS A 236 20.13 -11.42 -8.12
N PRO A 237 20.50 -12.72 -8.14
CA PRO A 237 19.71 -13.76 -7.51
C PRO A 237 19.91 -13.77 -6.00
N VAL A 238 18.81 -13.89 -5.26
CA VAL A 238 18.80 -14.13 -3.81
C VAL A 238 18.41 -15.56 -3.54
N ILE A 239 19.16 -16.18 -2.64
CA ILE A 239 19.06 -17.60 -2.32
C ILE A 239 18.51 -17.77 -0.91
N LEU A 240 17.58 -18.70 -0.78
CA LEU A 240 16.99 -19.10 0.50
C LEU A 240 17.16 -20.62 0.67
N ARG A 241 17.27 -21.04 1.93
CA ARG A 241 17.12 -22.44 2.31
C ARG A 241 15.67 -22.67 2.71
N PRO A 242 15.09 -23.85 2.44
CA PRO A 242 13.75 -24.19 2.91
C PRO A 242 13.65 -24.07 4.43
N ALA A 243 12.45 -23.79 4.93
CA ALA A 243 12.16 -23.84 6.35
C ALA A 243 12.48 -25.24 6.91
N GLU A 244 12.78 -25.34 8.21
CA GLU A 244 13.02 -26.59 8.93
C GLU A 244 14.28 -27.38 8.50
N THR A 245 15.11 -26.82 7.61
CA THR A 245 16.38 -27.43 7.22
C THR A 245 17.52 -27.05 8.16
N ARG A 246 18.31 -28.05 8.59
CA ARG A 246 19.53 -27.82 9.38
C ARG A 246 20.58 -27.06 8.58
N MET A 247 21.41 -26.30 9.29
CA MET A 247 22.56 -25.61 8.71
C MET A 247 23.60 -26.62 8.21
N SER A 248 24.42 -26.21 7.22
CA SER A 248 25.61 -26.90 6.66
C SER A 248 25.47 -27.80 5.40
N SER A 249 24.29 -28.00 4.84
CA SER A 249 24.07 -28.79 3.59
C SER A 249 24.33 -28.04 2.26
N GLY A 250 25.25 -27.06 2.27
CA GLY A 250 25.52 -26.22 1.10
C GLY A 250 24.53 -25.06 0.91
N LYS A 251 24.65 -24.34 -0.21
CA LYS A 251 23.88 -23.10 -0.48
C LYS A 251 22.52 -23.44 -1.11
N GLY A 252 21.44 -22.78 -0.68
CA GLY A 252 20.08 -23.05 -1.15
C GLY A 252 19.80 -22.73 -2.64
N SER A 253 18.53 -22.69 -3.01
CA SER A 253 18.05 -22.37 -4.36
C SER A 253 17.78 -20.86 -4.53
N PRO A 254 18.03 -20.28 -5.73
CA PRO A 254 17.60 -18.92 -6.04
C PRO A 254 16.07 -18.84 -6.07
N GLU A 255 15.50 -17.95 -5.27
CA GLU A 255 14.04 -17.83 -5.12
C GLU A 255 13.49 -16.56 -5.79
N TYR A 256 14.20 -15.44 -5.64
CA TYR A 256 13.83 -14.18 -6.26
C TYR A 256 15.05 -13.37 -6.69
N TRP A 257 14.80 -12.35 -7.50
CA TRP A 257 15.82 -11.45 -8.02
C TRP A 257 15.67 -10.07 -7.40
N VAL A 258 16.82 -9.43 -7.13
CA VAL A 258 16.90 -8.09 -6.57
C VAL A 258 17.77 -7.19 -7.43
N ALA A 259 17.43 -5.91 -7.45
CA ALA A 259 18.27 -4.84 -7.93
C ALA A 259 19.01 -4.24 -6.74
N VAL A 260 20.34 -4.10 -6.85
CA VAL A 260 21.14 -3.41 -5.83
C VAL A 260 21.07 -1.91 -6.09
N VAL A 261 20.46 -1.18 -5.16
CA VAL A 261 20.30 0.27 -5.25
C VAL A 261 21.17 0.95 -4.20
N LYS A 262 21.89 1.98 -4.63
CA LYS A 262 22.67 2.89 -3.78
C LYS A 262 22.02 4.28 -3.76
N PRO A 263 22.35 5.14 -2.78
CA PRO A 263 21.92 6.53 -2.77
C PRO A 263 22.22 7.25 -4.09
N ARG A 264 21.35 8.19 -4.47
CA ARG A 264 21.34 8.97 -5.71
C ARG A 264 20.95 8.21 -6.99
N ARG A 265 20.71 6.89 -6.93
CA ARG A 265 20.27 6.12 -8.09
C ARG A 265 18.83 6.48 -8.46
N ILE A 266 18.57 6.78 -9.72
CA ILE A 266 17.21 6.96 -10.23
C ILE A 266 16.53 5.59 -10.43
N LEU A 267 15.32 5.48 -9.91
CA LEU A 267 14.48 4.28 -9.97
C LEU A 267 13.50 4.32 -11.13
N TYR A 268 12.80 5.46 -11.28
CA TYR A 268 11.80 5.67 -12.31
C TYR A 268 11.90 7.05 -12.91
N GLU A 269 11.46 7.15 -14.17
CA GLU A 269 11.29 8.40 -14.90
C GLU A 269 9.91 8.46 -15.54
N MET A 270 9.41 9.68 -15.68
CA MET A 270 8.15 9.95 -16.34
C MET A 270 8.20 11.25 -17.13
N GLY A 271 7.43 11.31 -18.22
CA GLY A 271 7.29 12.46 -19.10
C GLY A 271 5.87 12.58 -19.63
N GLY A 272 5.56 13.72 -20.26
CA GLY A 272 4.23 13.95 -20.86
C GLY A 272 3.08 14.12 -19.86
N VAL A 273 3.37 14.62 -18.66
CA VAL A 273 2.37 14.94 -17.63
C VAL A 273 2.67 16.29 -16.97
N THR A 274 1.66 16.88 -16.33
CA THR A 274 1.83 18.06 -15.47
C THR A 274 2.54 17.68 -14.16
N GLU A 275 3.21 18.64 -13.54
CA GLU A 275 3.97 18.43 -12.31
C GLU A 275 3.10 17.89 -11.16
N ASN A 276 1.86 18.38 -11.02
CA ASN A 276 0.94 17.94 -9.99
C ASN A 276 0.61 16.44 -10.10
N ILE A 277 0.38 15.97 -11.33
CA ILE A 277 0.15 14.54 -11.61
C ILE A 277 1.44 13.76 -11.36
N ALA A 278 2.60 14.30 -11.76
CA ALA A 278 3.90 13.67 -11.55
C ALA A 278 4.23 13.47 -10.08
N ARG A 279 4.13 14.53 -9.25
CA ARG A 279 4.36 14.46 -7.80
C ARG A 279 3.43 13.45 -7.15
N ARG A 280 2.15 13.44 -7.52
CA ARG A 280 1.18 12.46 -7.01
C ARG A 280 1.57 11.03 -7.42
N ALA A 281 1.85 10.78 -8.69
CA ALA A 281 2.21 9.46 -9.19
C ALA A 281 3.51 8.93 -8.57
N ILE A 282 4.53 9.78 -8.45
CA ILE A 282 5.83 9.45 -7.86
C ILE A 282 5.70 9.18 -6.36
N SER A 283 4.91 9.97 -5.63
CA SER A 283 4.59 9.71 -4.22
C SER A 283 3.93 8.35 -4.02
N LEU A 284 3.00 7.97 -4.92
CA LEU A 284 2.37 6.65 -4.90
C LEU A 284 3.35 5.50 -5.18
N ALA A 285 4.43 5.75 -5.93
CA ALA A 285 5.50 4.79 -6.19
C ALA A 285 6.48 4.69 -5.02
N ALA A 286 6.85 5.83 -4.43
CA ALA A 286 7.65 5.92 -3.22
C ALA A 286 7.03 5.12 -2.08
N SER A 287 5.70 5.15 -1.94
CA SER A 287 4.96 4.35 -0.95
C SER A 287 5.10 2.83 -1.14
N LYS A 288 5.69 2.36 -2.25
CA LYS A 288 5.94 0.95 -2.57
C LYS A 288 7.41 0.58 -2.44
N MET A 289 8.28 1.56 -2.26
CA MET A 289 9.70 1.33 -2.08
C MET A 289 10.01 1.09 -0.60
N PRO A 290 10.98 0.21 -0.29
CA PRO A 290 11.43 0.00 1.07
C PRO A 290 12.40 1.07 1.58
N ILE A 291 12.72 2.09 0.78
CA ILE A 291 13.75 3.13 1.01
C ILE A 291 13.22 4.54 0.85
N GLN A 292 13.85 5.50 1.53
CA GLN A 292 13.55 6.91 1.35
C GLN A 292 13.88 7.31 -0.08
N THR A 293 13.03 8.16 -0.64
CA THR A 293 13.14 8.58 -2.03
C THR A 293 12.80 10.05 -2.16
N GLN A 294 13.36 10.67 -3.19
CA GLN A 294 13.18 12.08 -3.52
C GLN A 294 12.57 12.23 -4.91
N PHE A 295 11.66 13.19 -5.06
CA PHE A 295 11.16 13.66 -6.34
C PHE A 295 12.14 14.66 -6.94
N ILE A 296 12.53 14.44 -8.19
CA ILE A 296 13.49 15.30 -8.90
C ILE A 296 12.91 15.72 -10.24
N ILE A 297 13.22 16.94 -10.62
CA ILE A 297 12.87 17.54 -11.91
C ILE A 297 14.18 17.65 -12.71
N SER A 298 14.11 17.32 -14.00
CA SER A 298 15.23 17.50 -14.93
C SER A 298 15.60 18.96 -15.13
#